data_AF-M2ZH35-F1
#
_entry.id   AF-M2ZH35-F1
#
_cell.length_a   1.000
_cell.length_b   1.000
_cell.length_c   1.000
_cell.angle_alpha   90.00
_cell.angle_beta   90.00
_cell.angle_gamma   90.00
#
_symmetry.space_group_name_H-M   'P 1'
#
loop_
_entity.id
_entity.type
_entity.pdbx_description
1 polymer ?
#
loop_
_entity_poly.entity_id
_entity_poly.type
_entity_poly.pdbx_seq_one_letter_code
_entity_poly.pdbx_strand_id
1 'polypeptide(L)'
;MVALLTVVCGAWITTMRVERLGCGRWIAADGVHRIKTLVLLASTVPEWLEAWEFYKHAVFHWNIVRRYHPKGEGIAIDDTITQLWTDIAKLKDALRAEAEEEEGGEEEEEEEGSLGDFDLLNDDQVEEELAAQTAAEKKQAEWDAALDEADRLALGG
;
A
#
# COMPACT_ATOMS: atom_id res chain seq x y z
N MET A 1 -20.23 31.54 -33.30
CA MET A 1 -20.65 30.34 -32.53
C MET A 1 -19.44 29.56 -32.04
N VAL A 2 -18.62 30.11 -31.14
CA VAL A 2 -17.60 29.33 -30.38
C VAL A 2 -17.34 30.07 -29.05
N ALA A 3 -18.28 30.03 -28.11
CA ALA A 3 -18.10 30.68 -26.80
C ALA A 3 -18.98 30.10 -25.69
N LEU A 4 -19.34 28.81 -25.75
CA LEU A 4 -20.19 28.17 -24.73
C LEU A 4 -19.71 26.79 -24.28
N LEU A 5 -18.45 26.42 -24.54
CA LEU A 5 -17.93 25.08 -24.20
C LEU A 5 -16.86 25.06 -23.10
N THR A 6 -16.38 26.21 -22.65
CA THR A 6 -15.30 26.29 -21.64
C THR A 6 -15.75 26.54 -20.21
N VAL A 7 -17.03 26.84 -19.96
CA VAL A 7 -17.51 27.12 -18.58
C VAL A 7 -18.01 25.85 -17.86
N VAL A 8 -18.30 24.76 -18.58
CA VAL A 8 -18.91 23.58 -17.96
C VAL A 8 -17.88 22.61 -17.34
N CYS A 9 -16.62 22.59 -17.80
CA CYS A 9 -15.59 21.72 -17.22
C CYS A 9 -15.04 22.22 -15.88
N GLY A 10 -15.07 23.53 -15.61
CA GLY A 10 -14.51 24.10 -14.36
C GLY A 10 -15.35 23.81 -13.12
N ALA A 11 -16.67 23.61 -13.26
CA ALA A 11 -17.58 23.41 -12.13
C ALA A 11 -17.65 21.95 -11.63
N TRP A 12 -17.23 20.98 -12.44
CA TRP A 12 -17.27 19.56 -12.06
C TRP A 12 -16.10 19.15 -11.15
N ILE A 13 -14.94 19.80 -11.31
CA ILE A 13 -13.76 19.49 -10.48
C ILE A 13 -13.95 19.99 -9.03
N THR A 14 -14.66 21.09 -8.83
CA THR A 14 -14.93 21.64 -7.49
C THR A 14 -16.06 20.90 -6.76
N THR A 15 -16.97 20.26 -7.50
CA THR A 15 -18.11 19.53 -6.90
C THR A 15 -17.73 18.12 -6.43
N MET A 16 -16.64 17.52 -6.94
CA MET A 16 -16.15 16.22 -6.46
C MET A 16 -15.45 16.27 -5.08
N ARG A 17 -15.25 17.45 -4.49
CA ARG A 17 -14.60 17.59 -3.17
C ARG A 17 -15.56 17.43 -1.98
N VAL A 18 -16.88 17.43 -2.20
CA VAL A 18 -17.88 17.52 -1.11
C VAL A 18 -18.58 16.19 -0.78
N GLU A 19 -18.49 15.16 -1.63
CA GLU A 19 -19.10 13.84 -1.36
C GLU A 19 -18.12 12.79 -0.80
N ARG A 20 -16.88 13.18 -0.48
CA ARG A 20 -15.83 12.28 0.04
C ARG A 20 -16.06 11.80 1.48
N LEU A 21 -17.10 12.26 2.16
CA LEU A 21 -17.36 11.95 3.58
C LEU A 21 -18.21 10.70 3.81
N GLY A 22 -18.87 10.17 2.77
CA GLY A 22 -19.69 8.95 2.87
C GLY A 22 -18.93 7.68 2.49
N CYS A 23 -18.29 7.65 1.32
CA CYS A 23 -17.77 6.42 0.72
C CYS A 23 -16.43 5.95 1.30
N GLY A 24 -15.58 6.87 1.78
CA GLY A 24 -14.25 6.51 2.30
C GLY A 24 -14.30 5.57 3.50
N ARG A 25 -15.32 5.72 4.37
CA ARG A 25 -15.48 4.90 5.57
C ARG A 25 -15.88 3.45 5.28
N TRP A 26 -16.68 3.22 4.24
CA TRP A 26 -17.07 1.86 3.81
C TRP A 26 -15.91 1.14 3.13
N ILE A 27 -15.11 1.86 2.33
CA ILE A 27 -13.92 1.31 1.66
C ILE A 27 -12.87 0.86 2.69
N ALA A 28 -12.67 1.62 3.77
CA ALA A 28 -11.79 1.20 4.87
C ALA A 28 -12.31 -0.04 5.60
N ALA A 29 -13.59 -0.06 5.98
CA ALA A 29 -14.15 -1.17 6.74
C ALA A 29 -14.13 -2.49 5.94
N ASP A 30 -14.56 -2.46 4.68
CA ASP A 30 -14.53 -3.63 3.79
C ASP A 30 -13.08 -4.03 3.46
N GLY A 31 -12.21 -3.05 3.20
CA GLY A 31 -10.80 -3.29 2.90
C GLY A 31 -10.05 -3.96 4.05
N VAL A 32 -10.23 -3.46 5.28
CA VAL A 32 -9.62 -4.05 6.49
C VAL A 32 -10.13 -5.48 6.71
N HIS A 33 -11.42 -5.74 6.48
CA HIS A 33 -11.95 -7.09 6.63
C HIS A 33 -11.38 -8.06 5.58
N ARG A 34 -11.28 -7.62 4.32
CA ARG A 34 -10.64 -8.41 3.25
C ARG A 34 -9.19 -8.74 3.58
N ILE A 35 -8.41 -7.77 4.07
CA ILE A 35 -7.01 -8.00 4.46
C ILE A 35 -6.94 -9.07 5.56
N LYS A 36 -7.77 -8.97 6.60
CA LYS A 36 -7.84 -9.99 7.67
C LYS A 36 -8.14 -11.38 7.13
N THR A 37 -9.11 -11.49 6.23
CA THR A 37 -9.48 -12.77 5.61
C THR A 37 -8.34 -13.33 4.77
N LEU A 38 -7.65 -12.51 4.00
CA LEU A 38 -6.51 -12.94 3.18
C LEU A 38 -5.33 -13.42 4.03
N VAL A 39 -5.01 -12.70 5.11
CA VAL A 39 -3.98 -13.13 6.07
C VAL A 39 -4.37 -14.45 6.73
N LEU A 40 -5.64 -14.60 7.11
CA LEU A 40 -6.14 -15.85 7.67
C LEU A 40 -6.03 -17.00 6.66
N LEU A 41 -6.47 -16.80 5.41
CA LEU A 41 -6.38 -17.81 4.36
C LEU A 41 -4.94 -18.24 4.15
N ALA A 42 -4.02 -17.29 4.00
CA ALA A 42 -2.59 -17.57 3.85
C ALA A 42 -2.03 -18.40 5.01
N SER A 43 -2.48 -18.15 6.26
CA SER A 43 -2.03 -18.93 7.42
C SER A 43 -2.65 -20.33 7.54
N THR A 44 -3.69 -20.63 6.77
CA THR A 44 -4.42 -21.91 6.84
C THR A 44 -4.17 -22.83 5.64
N VAL A 45 -3.62 -22.27 4.57
CA VAL A 45 -3.35 -22.99 3.33
C VAL A 45 -2.00 -23.71 3.48
N PRO A 46 -1.94 -25.03 3.24
CA PRO A 46 -0.71 -25.80 3.42
C PRO A 46 0.27 -25.66 2.25
N GLU A 47 -0.21 -25.17 1.11
CA GLU A 47 0.60 -24.96 -0.10
C GLU A 47 1.27 -23.59 -0.04
N TRP A 48 2.60 -23.55 0.00
CA TRP A 48 3.34 -22.32 0.24
C TRP A 48 3.15 -21.30 -0.89
N LEU A 49 3.09 -21.77 -2.16
CA LEU A 49 2.87 -20.91 -3.32
C LEU A 49 1.50 -20.23 -3.26
N GLU A 50 0.47 -20.98 -2.87
CA GLU A 50 -0.89 -20.47 -2.74
C GLU A 50 -1.01 -19.49 -1.55
N ALA A 51 -0.36 -19.80 -0.43
CA ALA A 51 -0.27 -18.90 0.71
C ALA A 51 0.45 -17.59 0.37
N TRP A 52 1.49 -17.65 -0.47
CA TRP A 52 2.21 -16.47 -0.96
C TRP A 52 1.34 -15.57 -1.84
N GLU A 53 0.50 -16.14 -2.70
CA GLU A 53 -0.47 -15.37 -3.50
C GLU A 53 -1.48 -14.64 -2.59
N PHE A 54 -2.00 -15.31 -1.55
CA PHE A 54 -2.87 -14.66 -0.57
C PHE A 54 -2.16 -13.51 0.18
N TYR A 55 -0.88 -13.69 0.53
CA TYR A 55 -0.05 -12.63 1.10
C TYR A 55 0.07 -11.42 0.14
N LYS A 56 0.38 -11.65 -1.15
CA LYS A 56 0.45 -10.57 -2.16
C LYS A 56 -0.87 -9.80 -2.26
N HIS A 57 -2.00 -10.50 -2.29
CA HIS A 57 -3.32 -9.88 -2.30
C HIS A 57 -3.58 -9.06 -1.04
N ALA A 58 -3.15 -9.51 0.14
CA ALA A 58 -3.27 -8.77 1.39
C ALA A 58 -2.48 -7.45 1.34
N VAL A 59 -1.24 -7.48 0.83
CA VAL A 59 -0.38 -6.28 0.65
C VAL A 59 -0.98 -5.32 -0.37
N PHE A 60 -1.52 -5.82 -1.48
CA PHE A 60 -2.19 -4.98 -2.47
C PHE A 60 -3.39 -4.22 -1.87
N HIS A 61 -4.25 -4.93 -1.14
CA HIS A 61 -5.41 -4.31 -0.48
C HIS A 61 -5.00 -3.33 0.61
N TRP A 62 -3.92 -3.62 1.34
CA TRP A 62 -3.33 -2.71 2.29
C TRP A 62 -2.96 -1.37 1.66
N ASN A 63 -2.24 -1.40 0.53
CA ASN A 63 -1.81 -0.20 -0.18
C ASN A 63 -3.01 0.64 -0.66
N ILE A 64 -4.09 -0.02 -1.09
CA ILE A 64 -5.35 0.66 -1.43
C ILE A 64 -5.93 1.37 -0.20
N VAL A 65 -6.07 0.66 0.92
CA VAL A 65 -6.65 1.25 2.16
C VAL A 65 -5.84 2.46 2.62
N ARG A 66 -4.51 2.35 2.63
CA ARG A 66 -3.59 3.44 3.02
C ARG A 66 -3.67 4.67 2.12
N ARG A 67 -3.95 4.49 0.83
CA ARG A 67 -4.13 5.60 -0.11
C ARG A 67 -5.37 6.44 0.18
N TYR A 68 -6.39 5.85 0.79
CA TYR A 68 -7.63 6.54 1.15
C TYR A 68 -7.69 6.95 2.63
N HIS A 69 -6.85 6.35 3.48
CA HIS A 69 -6.74 6.63 4.92
C HIS A 69 -5.27 6.75 5.30
N PRO A 70 -4.64 7.90 5.01
CA PRO A 70 -3.26 8.17 5.40
C PRO A 70 -3.14 8.18 6.94
N LYS A 71 -1.93 7.90 7.40
CA LYS A 71 -1.63 7.75 8.84
C LYS A 71 -2.00 9.03 9.60
N GLY A 72 -2.71 8.88 10.71
CA GLY A 72 -3.13 9.98 11.58
C GLY A 72 -4.56 10.46 11.37
N GLU A 73 -5.26 10.03 10.32
CA GLU A 73 -6.66 10.40 10.08
C GLU A 73 -7.67 9.53 10.86
N GLY A 74 -7.22 8.48 11.57
CA GLY A 74 -8.09 7.68 12.43
C GLY A 74 -7.34 6.68 13.31
N ILE A 75 -7.15 7.03 14.58
CA ILE A 75 -6.38 6.24 15.57
C ILE A 75 -6.79 4.76 15.61
N ALA A 76 -8.10 4.47 15.67
CA ALA A 76 -8.59 3.09 15.71
C ALA A 76 -8.34 2.29 14.41
N ILE A 77 -8.36 2.98 13.26
CA ILE A 77 -8.06 2.38 11.97
C ILE A 77 -6.56 2.14 11.89
N ASP A 78 -5.73 3.11 12.27
CA ASP A 78 -4.27 3.01 12.32
C ASP A 78 -3.77 1.89 13.24
N ASP A 79 -4.40 1.68 14.40
CA ASP A 79 -4.05 0.57 15.30
C ASP A 79 -4.35 -0.78 14.64
N THR A 80 -5.54 -0.91 14.06
CA THR A 80 -5.95 -2.14 13.34
C THR A 80 -5.05 -2.41 12.14
N ILE A 81 -4.67 -1.35 11.44
CA ILE A 81 -3.79 -1.37 10.28
C ILE A 81 -2.38 -1.80 10.74
N THR A 82 -1.81 -1.17 11.77
CA THR A 82 -0.52 -1.55 12.34
C THR A 82 -0.48 -3.03 12.77
N GLN A 83 -1.55 -3.51 13.41
CA GLN A 83 -1.67 -4.91 13.80
C GLN A 83 -1.67 -5.83 12.57
N LEU A 84 -2.47 -5.51 11.56
CA LEU A 84 -2.51 -6.29 10.31
C LEU A 84 -1.16 -6.35 9.61
N TRP A 85 -0.42 -5.24 9.58
CA TRP A 85 0.93 -5.22 9.01
C TRP A 85 1.88 -6.13 9.78
N THR A 86 1.77 -6.14 11.10
CA THR A 86 2.57 -7.03 11.95
C THR A 86 2.27 -8.50 11.64
N ASP A 87 0.99 -8.83 11.43
CA ASP A 87 0.59 -10.20 11.09
C ASP A 87 1.04 -10.60 9.68
N ILE A 88 0.95 -9.67 8.71
CA ILE A 88 1.50 -9.84 7.35
C ILE A 88 3.01 -10.08 7.38
N ALA A 89 3.76 -9.33 8.20
CA ALA A 89 5.20 -9.50 8.33
C ALA A 89 5.57 -10.86 8.94
N LYS A 90 4.88 -11.28 10.01
CA LYS A 90 5.07 -12.62 10.61
C LYS A 90 4.77 -13.74 9.62
N LEU A 91 3.71 -13.57 8.83
CA LEU A 91 3.35 -14.53 7.78
C LEU A 91 4.45 -14.59 6.71
N LYS A 92 5.00 -13.45 6.28
CA LYS A 92 6.14 -13.42 5.35
C LYS A 92 7.34 -14.21 5.91
N ASP A 93 7.69 -13.97 7.16
CA ASP A 93 8.81 -14.65 7.81
C ASP A 93 8.58 -16.17 7.92
N ALA A 94 7.35 -16.59 8.23
CA ALA A 94 6.97 -18.00 8.28
C ALA A 94 7.05 -18.67 6.90
N LEU A 95 6.48 -18.04 5.87
CA LEU A 95 6.53 -18.56 4.50
C LEU A 95 7.96 -18.67 3.96
N ARG A 96 8.82 -17.72 4.32
CA ARG A 96 10.24 -17.79 3.95
C ARG A 96 10.95 -18.96 4.64
N ALA A 97 10.68 -19.19 5.92
CA ALA A 97 11.25 -20.33 6.64
C ALA A 97 10.82 -21.67 6.04
N GLU A 98 9.54 -21.81 5.66
CA GLU A 98 9.03 -23.01 4.99
C GLU A 98 9.68 -23.23 3.61
N ALA A 99 9.87 -22.17 2.82
CA ALA A 99 10.55 -22.27 1.52
C ALA A 99 12.03 -22.70 1.66
N GLU A 100 12.74 -22.20 2.67
CA GLU A 100 14.13 -22.58 2.95
C GLU A 100 14.25 -24.04 3.45
N GLU A 101 13.23 -24.56 4.16
CA GLU A 101 13.18 -25.96 4.58
C GLU A 101 12.90 -26.92 3.40
N GLU A 102 12.13 -26.50 2.40
CA GLU A 102 11.84 -27.29 1.20
C GLU A 102 13.07 -27.39 0.27
N GLU A 103 13.84 -26.30 0.09
CA GLU A 103 15.09 -26.32 -0.68
C GLU A 103 16.27 -26.99 0.05
N GLY A 104 16.27 -27.01 1.38
CA GLY A 104 17.37 -27.59 2.19
C GLY A 104 17.36 -29.12 2.33
N GLY A 105 16.39 -29.81 1.72
CA GLY A 105 16.16 -31.25 1.85
C GLY A 105 16.85 -32.14 0.81
N GLU A 106 17.43 -31.57 -0.25
CA GLU A 106 18.04 -32.34 -1.35
C GLU A 106 19.51 -31.96 -1.55
N GLU A 107 20.42 -32.78 -0.99
CA GLU A 107 21.77 -32.91 -1.55
C GLU A 107 21.65 -33.62 -2.92
N GLU A 108 22.10 -32.94 -3.97
CA GLU A 108 22.37 -33.41 -5.35
C GLU A 108 21.16 -33.83 -6.23
N GLU A 109 20.77 -32.98 -7.19
CA GLU A 109 21.13 -33.14 -8.61
C GLU A 109 20.74 -31.87 -9.40
N GLU A 110 21.67 -31.36 -10.21
CA GLU A 110 21.42 -30.32 -11.21
C GLU A 110 20.36 -30.79 -12.21
N GLU A 111 19.14 -30.27 -12.13
CA GLU A 111 18.23 -30.23 -13.27
C GLU A 111 17.75 -28.79 -13.48
N GLU A 112 18.21 -28.16 -14.57
CA GLU A 112 17.72 -26.88 -15.08
C GLU A 112 16.23 -26.99 -15.44
N GLY A 113 15.37 -26.88 -14.43
CA GLY A 113 13.95 -26.63 -14.59
C GLY A 113 13.72 -25.14 -14.78
N SER A 114 13.82 -24.65 -16.02
CA SER A 114 13.31 -23.35 -16.46
C SER A 114 11.78 -23.28 -16.23
N LEU A 115 11.36 -23.02 -14.99
CA LEU A 115 9.97 -22.78 -14.59
C LEU A 115 9.77 -21.28 -14.41
N GLY A 116 9.62 -20.63 -15.57
CA GLY A 116 8.85 -19.42 -15.82
C GLY A 116 8.96 -18.29 -14.81
N ASP A 117 9.77 -17.29 -15.13
CA ASP A 117 9.37 -15.86 -15.19
C ASP A 117 8.31 -15.43 -14.16
N PHE A 118 8.52 -15.82 -12.90
CA PHE A 118 7.72 -15.40 -11.77
C PHE A 118 8.40 -14.12 -11.30
N ASP A 119 7.84 -13.01 -11.76
CA ASP A 119 8.26 -11.63 -11.52
C ASP A 119 8.28 -11.38 -9.99
N LEU A 120 9.33 -11.88 -9.36
CA LEU A 120 9.82 -11.49 -8.05
C LEU A 120 10.16 -10.03 -8.24
N LEU A 121 9.24 -9.16 -7.82
CA LEU A 121 9.54 -7.77 -7.51
C LEU A 121 10.83 -7.77 -6.70
N ASN A 122 11.94 -7.45 -7.36
CA ASN A 122 13.28 -7.41 -6.80
C ASN A 122 13.18 -6.67 -5.46
N ASP A 123 13.66 -7.28 -4.37
CA ASP A 123 13.72 -6.60 -3.07
C ASP A 123 14.43 -5.23 -3.20
N ASP A 124 15.36 -5.10 -4.15
CA ASP A 124 16.02 -3.86 -4.54
C ASP A 124 15.06 -2.76 -5.07
N GLN A 125 14.02 -3.12 -5.83
CA GLN A 125 13.04 -2.15 -6.35
C GLN A 125 12.09 -1.65 -5.25
N VAL A 126 11.76 -2.51 -4.28
CA VAL A 126 10.90 -2.13 -3.15
C VAL A 126 11.63 -1.17 -2.22
N GLU A 127 12.93 -1.40 -1.94
CA GLU A 127 13.74 -0.46 -1.17
C GLU A 127 13.97 0.87 -1.90
N GLU A 128 14.17 0.84 -3.23
CA GLU A 128 14.32 2.05 -4.05
C GLU A 128 13.02 2.88 -4.07
N GLU A 129 11.85 2.25 -4.21
CA GLU A 129 10.56 2.95 -4.13
C GLU A 129 10.31 3.55 -2.74
N LEU A 130 10.67 2.84 -1.67
CA LEU A 130 10.56 3.36 -0.30
C LEU A 130 11.47 4.58 -0.11
N ALA A 131 12.70 4.53 -0.61
CA ALA A 131 13.62 5.67 -0.58
C ALA A 131 13.09 6.85 -1.39
N ALA A 132 12.53 6.61 -2.58
CA ALA A 132 11.92 7.65 -3.41
C ALA A 132 10.71 8.32 -2.73
N GLN A 133 9.88 7.54 -2.03
CA GLN A 133 8.75 8.08 -1.27
C GLN A 133 9.22 8.98 -0.11
N THR A 134 10.19 8.53 0.68
CA THR A 134 10.71 9.37 1.79
C THR A 134 11.39 10.65 1.29
N ALA A 135 12.02 10.62 0.11
CA ALA A 135 12.59 11.82 -0.52
C ALA A 135 11.50 12.78 -0.99
N ALA A 136 10.40 12.26 -1.55
CA ALA A 136 9.25 13.05 -1.95
C ALA A 136 8.56 13.71 -0.74
N GLU A 137 8.40 12.99 0.37
CA GLU A 137 7.83 13.52 1.62
C GLU A 137 8.70 14.66 2.20
N LYS A 138 10.03 14.51 2.20
CA LYS A 138 10.94 15.59 2.64
C LYS A 138 10.79 16.83 1.77
N LYS A 139 10.74 16.64 0.45
CA LYS A 139 10.56 17.75 -0.48
C LYS A 139 9.20 18.42 -0.28
N GLN A 140 8.15 17.66 -0.04
CA GLN A 140 6.83 18.23 0.23
C GLN A 140 6.83 19.04 1.54
N ALA A 141 7.47 18.54 2.60
CA ALA A 141 7.62 19.27 3.86
C ALA A 141 8.43 20.58 3.71
N GLU A 142 9.46 20.61 2.85
CA GLU A 142 10.18 21.84 2.53
C GLU A 142 9.30 22.87 1.82
N TRP A 143 8.44 22.43 0.91
CA TRP A 143 7.51 23.31 0.19
C TRP A 143 6.43 23.87 1.12
N ASP A 144 5.90 23.03 2.02
CA ASP A 144 4.93 23.45 3.03
C ASP A 144 5.54 24.48 3.99
N ALA A 145 6.78 24.25 4.46
CA ALA A 145 7.50 25.21 5.29
C ALA A 145 7.78 26.54 4.57
N ALA A 146 8.10 26.49 3.27
CA ALA A 146 8.31 27.70 2.47
C ALA A 146 7.00 28.48 2.25
N LEU A 147 5.88 27.77 2.12
CA LEU A 147 4.54 28.37 2.05
C LEU A 147 4.17 29.05 3.37
N ASP A 148 4.39 28.39 4.51
CA ASP A 148 4.15 28.96 5.83
C ASP A 148 5.00 30.22 6.07
N GLU A 149 6.26 30.23 5.62
CA GLU A 149 7.12 31.40 5.72
C GLU A 149 6.68 32.54 4.79
N ALA A 150 6.23 32.23 3.57
CA ALA A 150 5.66 33.21 2.65
C ALA A 150 4.38 33.84 3.21
N ASP A 151 3.50 33.02 3.80
CA ASP A 151 2.27 33.51 4.45
C ASP A 151 2.58 34.38 5.67
N ARG A 152 3.58 34.00 6.47
CA ARG A 152 4.07 34.83 7.60
C ARG A 152 4.57 36.20 7.13
N LEU A 153 5.29 36.27 6.02
CA LEU A 153 5.75 37.53 5.43
C LEU A 153 4.61 38.36 4.82
N ALA A 154 3.65 37.70 4.16
CA ALA A 154 2.51 38.36 3.55
C ALA A 154 1.52 38.95 4.57
N LEU A 155 1.37 38.32 5.74
CA LEU A 155 0.55 38.80 6.84
C LEU A 155 1.23 39.87 7.70
N GLY A 156 2.44 40.30 7.34
CA GLY A 156 3.14 41.42 7.97
C GLY A 156 3.70 41.09 9.34
N GLY A 157 4.54 40.04 9.41
CA GLY A 157 5.47 39.87 10.53
C GLY A 157 6.35 41.09 10.77
#